data_AF-T5AGV8-F1
#
_entry.id   AF-T5AGV8-F1
#
_cell.length_a   1.000
_cell.length_b   1.000
_cell.length_c   1.000
_cell.angle_alpha   90.00
_cell.angle_beta   90.00
_cell.angle_gamma   90.00
#
_symmetry.space_group_name_H-M   'P 1'
#
loop_
_entity.id
_entity.type
_entity.pdbx_description
1 polymer ?
#
loop_
_entity_poly.entity_id
_entity_poly.type
_entity_poly.pdbx_seq_one_letter_code
_entity_poly.pdbx_strand_id
1 'polypeptide(L)'
;MKQIDGITPKTTESPMPGMPMPAAEKLPRMSSGKKGRPRKVESRPYEGLFEASLKLDDGPTMWRITDLRAKVSGGDRTWTERAQCLVCGTKID
;
A
#
# COMPACT_ATOMS: atom_id res chain seq x y z
N MET A 1 -36.26 -19.28 21.28
CA MET A 1 -37.21 -18.93 20.20
C MET A 1 -36.78 -17.63 19.54
N LYS A 2 -36.16 -17.69 18.35
CA LYS A 2 -36.58 -16.96 17.14
C LYS A 2 -35.78 -17.50 15.94
N GLN A 3 -36.47 -18.23 15.06
CA GLN A 3 -36.02 -18.59 13.71
C GLN A 3 -36.08 -17.36 12.79
N ILE A 4 -35.26 -17.33 11.73
CA ILE A 4 -35.61 -17.49 10.30
C ILE A 4 -34.32 -17.22 9.48
N ASP A 5 -33.72 -18.17 8.76
CA ASP A 5 -34.11 -18.88 7.52
C ASP A 5 -33.82 -18.13 6.21
N GLY A 6 -32.97 -18.76 5.37
CA GLY A 6 -32.97 -18.65 3.90
C GLY A 6 -32.11 -17.53 3.29
N ILE A 7 -31.43 -17.64 2.13
CA ILE A 7 -31.41 -18.67 1.07
C ILE A 7 -30.04 -18.57 0.33
N THR A 8 -29.45 -19.74 0.08
CA THR A 8 -28.47 -20.27 -0.89
C THR A 8 -27.99 -19.40 -2.10
N PRO A 9 -26.73 -19.62 -2.58
CA PRO A 9 -26.05 -18.86 -3.65
C PRO A 9 -26.35 -19.35 -5.08
N LYS A 10 -25.82 -18.61 -6.08
CA LYS A 10 -25.41 -19.00 -7.46
C LYS A 10 -26.12 -18.25 -8.60
N THR A 11 -25.32 -17.78 -9.58
CA THR A 11 -25.52 -17.78 -11.07
C THR A 11 -24.41 -16.90 -11.67
N THR A 12 -23.30 -17.36 -12.27
CA THR A 12 -23.05 -18.13 -13.51
C THR A 12 -23.95 -17.79 -14.70
N GLU A 13 -23.51 -16.94 -15.63
CA GLU A 13 -23.40 -17.22 -17.09
C GLU A 13 -22.85 -16.00 -17.86
N SER A 14 -22.06 -16.28 -18.89
CA SER A 14 -21.51 -15.39 -19.94
C SER A 14 -22.44 -15.47 -21.20
N PRO A 15 -22.15 -15.01 -22.44
CA PRO A 15 -21.55 -13.78 -22.98
C PRO A 15 -22.33 -13.15 -24.19
N MET A 16 -21.87 -11.98 -24.69
CA MET A 16 -22.04 -11.40 -26.07
C MET A 16 -23.33 -10.60 -26.44
N PRO A 17 -23.45 -9.96 -27.63
CA PRO A 17 -22.68 -8.84 -28.22
C PRO A 17 -23.56 -7.73 -28.90
N GLY A 18 -23.07 -6.48 -29.02
CA GLY A 18 -23.33 -5.59 -30.19
C GLY A 18 -24.49 -4.55 -30.19
N MET A 19 -24.12 -3.25 -30.10
CA MET A 19 -24.56 -2.02 -30.85
C MET A 19 -26.08 -1.65 -31.00
N PRO A 20 -26.46 -0.40 -31.41
CA PRO A 20 -25.99 0.98 -31.12
C PRO A 20 -27.11 1.90 -30.52
N MET A 21 -26.76 3.14 -30.08
CA MET A 21 -27.63 4.16 -29.43
C MET A 21 -28.73 4.78 -30.36
N PRO A 22 -29.71 5.60 -29.87
CA PRO A 22 -29.44 7.05 -29.68
C PRO A 22 -30.19 7.79 -28.54
N ALA A 23 -29.49 8.81 -28.01
CA ALA A 23 -29.89 10.13 -27.49
C ALA A 23 -31.18 10.32 -26.64
N ALA A 24 -30.99 10.74 -25.39
CA ALA A 24 -31.80 11.79 -24.76
C ALA A 24 -31.01 12.50 -23.66
N GLU A 25 -30.67 13.75 -23.92
CA GLU A 25 -29.95 14.66 -23.04
C GLU A 25 -30.70 14.91 -21.74
N LYS A 26 -30.05 14.65 -20.60
CA LYS A 26 -30.34 15.29 -19.31
C LYS A 26 -29.02 15.48 -18.59
N LEU A 27 -28.50 16.71 -18.66
CA LEU A 27 -27.33 17.16 -17.90
C LEU A 27 -27.49 16.76 -16.43
N PRO A 28 -26.64 15.89 -15.86
CA PRO A 28 -26.58 15.76 -14.42
C PRO A 28 -25.91 17.04 -13.89
N ARG A 29 -26.66 17.78 -13.07
CA ARG A 29 -26.18 18.90 -12.26
C ARG A 29 -24.76 18.61 -11.78
N MET A 30 -23.84 19.54 -12.07
CA MET A 30 -22.57 19.61 -11.36
C MET A 30 -22.89 19.74 -9.87
N SER A 31 -22.89 18.62 -9.15
CA SER A 31 -22.82 18.68 -7.70
C SER A 31 -21.45 19.29 -7.40
N SER A 32 -21.44 20.52 -6.90
CA SER A 32 -20.28 21.06 -6.19
C SER A 32 -19.99 20.14 -5.02
N GLY A 33 -19.21 19.09 -5.30
CA GLY A 33 -18.53 18.31 -4.29
C GLY A 33 -17.64 19.28 -3.55
N LYS A 34 -18.02 19.58 -2.31
CA LYS A 34 -17.21 20.30 -1.33
C LYS A 34 -15.75 19.88 -1.55
N LYS A 35 -14.86 20.85 -1.86
CA LYS A 35 -13.42 20.61 -1.84
C LYS A 35 -13.09 20.14 -0.43
N GLY A 36 -13.04 18.81 -0.27
CA GLY A 36 -12.51 18.18 0.92
C GLY A 36 -11.12 18.75 1.11
N ARG A 37 -10.84 19.21 2.33
CA ARG A 37 -9.50 19.63 2.73
C ARG A 37 -8.49 18.64 2.15
N PRO A 38 -7.48 19.09 1.37
CA PRO A 38 -6.50 18.17 0.83
C PRO A 38 -5.93 17.39 1.99
N ARG A 39 -6.02 16.06 1.93
CA ARG A 39 -5.32 15.23 2.89
C ARG A 39 -3.85 15.62 2.80
N LYS A 40 -3.27 15.98 3.94
CA LYS A 40 -1.84 16.26 4.03
C LYS A 40 -1.15 14.98 3.53
N VAL A 41 -0.56 15.04 2.35
CA VAL A 41 0.29 13.94 1.87
C VAL A 41 1.43 13.88 2.87
N GLU A 42 1.51 12.80 3.63
CA GLU A 42 2.66 12.55 4.49
C GLU A 42 3.87 12.44 3.56
N SER A 43 4.81 13.37 3.70
CA SER A 43 6.06 13.31 2.95
C SER A 43 6.87 12.15 3.51
N ARG A 44 6.88 11.03 2.80
CA ARG A 44 7.69 9.85 3.09
C ARG A 44 8.71 9.69 1.97
N PRO A 45 9.76 10.53 1.94
CA PRO A 45 10.67 10.63 0.79
C PRO A 45 11.47 9.36 0.52
N TYR A 46 11.57 8.45 1.50
CA TYR A 46 12.34 7.21 1.41
C TYR A 46 11.46 5.94 1.31
N GLU A 47 10.14 6.08 1.35
CA GLU A 47 9.24 4.93 1.27
C GLU A 47 9.40 4.24 -0.09
N GLY A 48 9.66 2.92 -0.06
CA GLY A 48 9.90 2.13 -1.26
C GLY A 48 11.28 2.30 -1.91
N LEU A 49 12.15 3.17 -1.39
CA LEU A 49 13.54 3.30 -1.89
C LEU A 49 14.49 2.28 -1.24
N PHE A 50 14.18 1.86 -0.02
CA PHE A 50 14.96 0.90 0.73
C PHE A 50 14.03 -0.12 1.38
N GLU A 51 14.52 -1.35 1.49
CA GLU A 51 13.90 -2.40 2.30
C GLU A 51 14.77 -2.63 3.54
N ALA A 52 14.16 -2.71 4.71
CA ALA A 52 14.85 -2.98 5.96
C ALA A 52 14.19 -4.15 6.70
N SER A 53 14.98 -5.14 7.08
CA SER A 53 14.57 -6.28 7.90
C SER A 53 15.42 -6.33 9.17
N LEU A 54 14.79 -6.48 10.33
CA LEU A 54 15.48 -6.65 11.60
C LEU A 54 15.83 -8.14 11.81
N LYS A 55 17.08 -8.44 12.13
CA LYS A 55 17.54 -9.77 12.50
C LYS A 55 17.73 -9.84 14.01
N LEU A 56 17.06 -10.80 14.65
CA LEU A 56 17.11 -11.08 16.09
C LEU A 56 17.67 -12.49 16.38
N ASP A 57 18.47 -13.03 15.45
CA ASP A 57 19.12 -14.33 15.62
C ASP A 57 20.12 -14.31 16.79
N ASP A 58 20.60 -15.47 17.25
CA ASP A 58 21.53 -15.62 18.40
C ASP A 58 22.83 -14.81 18.16
N GLY A 59 22.84 -13.56 18.63
CA GLY A 59 23.85 -12.55 18.33
C GLY A 59 23.28 -11.12 18.38
N PRO A 60 24.09 -10.10 18.03
CA PRO A 60 23.64 -8.72 18.12
C PRO A 60 22.46 -8.43 17.21
N THR A 61 21.50 -7.63 17.67
CA THR A 61 20.37 -7.22 16.83
C THR A 61 20.90 -6.31 15.70
N MET A 62 20.66 -6.72 14.45
CA MET A 62 21.16 -6.04 13.25
C MET A 62 20.04 -5.74 12.26
N TRP A 63 20.03 -4.55 11.69
CA TRP A 63 19.29 -4.24 10.47
C TRP A 63 20.01 -4.82 9.27
N ARG A 64 19.28 -5.49 8.38
CA ARG A 64 19.70 -5.73 7.00
C ARG A 64 18.94 -4.76 6.11
N ILE A 65 19.67 -3.87 5.46
CA ILE A 65 19.12 -2.82 4.60
C ILE A 65 19.47 -3.14 3.16
N THR A 66 18.51 -2.99 2.25
CA THR A 66 18.68 -3.19 0.80
C THR A 66 18.23 -1.93 0.05
N ASP A 67 19.10 -1.38 -0.79
CA ASP A 67 18.80 -0.29 -1.71
C ASP A 67 18.06 -0.81 -2.94
N LEU A 68 16.85 -0.31 -3.17
CA LEU A 68 15.98 -0.68 -4.28
C LEU A 68 16.05 0.31 -5.46
N ARG A 69 16.91 1.34 -5.37
CA ARG A 69 17.01 2.37 -6.41
C ARG A 69 17.72 1.84 -7.65
N ALA A 70 17.02 1.86 -8.79
CA ALA A 70 17.50 1.27 -10.05
C ALA A 70 18.74 1.93 -10.68
N LYS A 71 19.08 3.18 -10.30
CA LYS A 71 20.11 4.00 -10.97
C LYS A 71 21.25 4.43 -10.05
N VAL A 72 21.50 3.68 -8.98
CA VAL A 72 22.67 3.91 -8.13
C VAL A 72 23.81 3.05 -8.66
N SER A 73 24.83 3.72 -9.21
CA SER A 73 26.03 3.08 -9.74
C SER A 73 27.11 3.01 -8.65
N GLY A 74 27.65 1.82 -8.40
CA GLY A 74 28.68 1.59 -7.39
C GLY A 74 28.13 1.38 -5.97
N GLY A 75 28.94 0.73 -5.12
CA GLY A 75 28.63 0.44 -3.72
C GLY A 75 27.85 -0.86 -3.48
N ASP A 76 27.80 -1.27 -2.21
CA ASP A 76 27.01 -2.42 -1.75
C ASP A 76 25.52 -2.06 -1.71
N ARG A 77 24.73 -2.80 -2.47
CA ARG A 77 23.26 -2.63 -2.46
C ARG A 77 22.61 -3.17 -1.20
N THR A 78 23.28 -4.04 -0.47
CA THR A 78 22.80 -4.60 0.78
C THR A 78 23.89 -4.53 1.82
N TRP A 79 23.59 -3.98 3.00
CA TRP A 79 24.51 -3.92 4.11
C TRP A 79 23.81 -4.24 5.43
N THR A 80 24.61 -4.50 6.47
CA THR A 80 24.12 -4.71 7.83
C THR A 80 24.58 -3.60 8.75
N GLU A 81 23.68 -3.18 9.64
CA GLU A 81 23.94 -2.12 10.61
C GLU A 81 23.42 -2.53 12.00
N ARG A 82 24.12 -2.16 13.07
CA ARG A 82 23.67 -2.47 14.44
C ARG A 82 22.39 -1.72 14.77
N ALA A 83 21.39 -2.41 15.32
CA ALA A 83 20.19 -1.77 15.79
C ALA A 83 20.48 -0.89 17.00
N GLN A 84 20.00 0.35 16.97
CA GLN A 84 20.14 1.33 18.05
C GLN A 84 18.80 1.99 18.30
N CYS A 85 18.53 2.32 19.56
CA CYS A 85 17.39 3.13 19.93
C CYS A 85 17.57 4.54 19.35
N LEU A 86 16.64 4.97 18.50
CA LEU A 86 16.70 6.30 17.87
C LEU A 86 16.46 7.46 18.85
N VAL A 87 16.05 7.17 20.10
CA VAL A 87 15.82 8.18 21.14
C VAL A 87 17.06 8.36 22.03
N CYS A 88 17.69 7.27 22.47
CA CYS A 88 18.79 7.32 23.45
C CYS A 88 20.14 6.80 22.93
N GLY A 89 20.20 6.28 21.69
CA GLY A 89 21.42 5.78 21.06
C GLY A 89 21.93 4.45 21.61
N THR A 90 21.26 3.86 22.61
CA THR A 90 21.65 2.56 23.17
C THR A 90 21.50 1.47 22.11
N LYS A 91 22.51 0.61 22.00
CA LYS A 91 22.46 -0.57 21.14
C LYS A 91 21.37 -1.52 21.64
N ILE A 92 20.59 -2.05 20.70
CA ILE A 92 19.59 -3.08 20.98
C ILE A 92 20.31 -4.41 20.77
N ASP A 93 20.36 -5.24 21.81
CA ASP A 93 20.98 -6.58 21.83
C ASP A 93 20.04 -7.51 22.60
#